data_AF-A0A257MTQ6-F1
#
_entry.id   AF-A0A257MTQ6-F1
#
_cell.length_a   1.000
_cell.length_b   1.000
_cell.length_c   1.000
_cell.angle_alpha   90.00
_cell.angle_beta   90.00
_cell.angle_gamma   90.00
#
_symmetry.space_group_name_H-M   'P 1'
#
loop_
_entity.id
_entity.type
_entity.pdbx_description
1 polymer ?
#
loop_
_entity_poly.entity_id
_entity_poly.type
_entity_poly.pdbx_seq_one_letter_code
_entity_poly.pdbx_strand_id
1 'polypeptide(L)' 'MNTIPHFFDENDIAKLFSVCHNLKHLAMLQTLFYGCLRASELCSLDDSDLDLKSLSLRVEGKGGKEAIVYITDDCAKIL' A
#
# COMPACT_ATOMS: atom_id res chain seq x y z
N MET A 1 17.67 21.26 -16.66
CA MET A 1 18.42 20.14 -16.07
C MET A 1 17.46 18.97 -15.97
N ASN A 2 17.73 17.86 -16.65
CA ASN A 2 16.95 16.63 -16.51
C ASN A 2 17.59 15.79 -15.40
N THR A 3 17.29 16.12 -14.15
CA THR A 3 17.62 15.27 -13.00
C THR A 3 16.50 14.28 -12.76
N ILE A 4 16.85 13.04 -12.46
CA ILE A 4 15.89 12.00 -12.10
C ILE A 4 15.21 12.45 -10.79
N PRO A 5 13.88 12.26 -10.64
CA PRO A 5 13.20 12.53 -9.38
C PRO A 5 13.85 11.78 -8.20
N HIS A 6 13.86 12.43 -7.04
CA HIS A 6 14.25 11.77 -5.80
C HIS A 6 13.31 10.59 -5.51
N PHE A 7 13.89 9.43 -5.20
CA PHE A 7 13.16 8.25 -4.75
C PHE A 7 13.45 8.02 -3.27
N PHE A 8 12.50 7.40 -2.56
CA PHE A 8 12.66 7.13 -1.14
C PHE A 8 13.58 5.93 -0.92
N ASP A 9 14.49 6.08 0.05
CA ASP A 9 15.25 4.97 0.61
C ASP A 9 14.56 4.39 1.87
N GLU A 10 15.20 3.42 2.50
CA GLU A 10 14.67 2.78 3.72
C GLU A 10 14.45 3.77 4.87
N ASN A 11 15.35 4.76 5.03
CA ASN A 11 15.24 5.76 6.09
C ASN A 11 14.07 6.71 5.84
N ASP A 12 13.86 7.11 4.58
CA ASP A 12 12.73 7.94 4.18
C ASP A 12 11.40 7.26 4.51
N ILE A 13 11.28 5.97 4.18
CA ILE A 13 10.06 5.18 4.45
C ILE A 13 9.86 5.00 5.96
N ALA A 14 10.91 4.63 6.70
CA ALA A 14 10.83 4.48 8.15
C ALA A 14 10.38 5.79 8.83
N LYS A 15 10.94 6.92 8.39
CA LYS A 15 10.56 8.23 8.89
C LYS A 15 9.10 8.57 8.54
N LEU A 16 8.68 8.32 7.29
CA LEU A 16 7.30 8.55 6.83
C LEU A 16 6.29 7.82 7.72
N PHE A 17 6.54 6.55 8.04
CA PHE A 17 5.66 5.79 8.93
C PHE A 17 5.71 6.29 10.38
N SER A 18 6.88 6.66 10.89
CA SER A 18 7.04 7.09 12.29
C SER A 18 6.31 8.39 12.64
N VAL A 19 6.14 9.29 11.67
CA VAL A 19 5.49 10.61 11.89
C VAL A 19 3.98 10.59 11.60
N CYS A 20 3.45 9.47 11.11
CA CYS A 20 2.03 9.33 10.79
C CYS A 20 1.25 8.85 12.02
N HIS A 21 0.66 9.79 12.75
CA HIS A 21 -0.09 9.48 13.98
C HIS A 21 -1.56 9.12 13.75
N ASN A 22 -2.09 9.36 12.53
CA ASN A 22 -3.44 8.95 12.19
C ASN A 22 -3.44 7.50 11.72
N LEU A 23 -4.11 6.62 12.46
CA LEU A 23 -4.14 5.18 12.18
C LEU A 23 -4.62 4.87 10.76
N LYS A 24 -5.68 5.55 10.29
CA LYS A 24 -6.21 5.37 8.94
C LYS A 24 -5.16 5.72 7.88
N HIS A 25 -4.47 6.84 8.04
CA HIS A 25 -3.45 7.27 7.08
C HIS A 25 -2.24 6.33 7.11
N LEU A 26 -1.85 5.85 8.28
CA LEU A 26 -0.75 4.90 8.41
C LEU A 26 -1.10 3.55 7.74
N ALA A 27 -2.32 3.05 7.94
CA ALA A 27 -2.83 1.85 7.25
C ALA A 27 -2.81 2.03 5.73
N MET A 28 -3.30 3.17 5.23
CA MET A 28 -3.25 3.51 3.80
C MET A 28 -1.82 3.56 3.25
N LEU A 29 -0.89 4.19 3.96
CA LEU A 29 0.51 4.30 3.54
C LEU A 29 1.21 2.95 3.52
N GLN A 30 1.02 2.12 4.54
CA GLN A 30 1.60 0.78 4.59
C GLN A 30 1.02 -0.13 3.50
N THR A 31 -0.30 -0.07 3.29
CA THR A 31 -0.97 -0.84 2.22
C THR A 31 -0.45 -0.46 0.84
N LEU A 32 -0.30 0.85 0.58
CA LEU A 32 0.24 1.34 -0.68
C LEU A 32 1.69 0.91 -0.90
N PHE A 33 2.52 1.01 0.15
CA PHE A 33 3.93 0.67 0.09
C PHE A 33 4.16 -0.83 -0.07
N TYR A 34 3.62 -1.66 0.84
CA TYR A 34 3.83 -3.10 0.81
C TYR A 34 3.08 -3.81 -0.31
N GLY A 35 1.91 -3.29 -0.70
CA GLY A 35 1.12 -3.81 -1.82
C GLY A 35 1.59 -3.30 -3.19
N CYS A 36 2.58 -2.40 -3.26
CA CYS A 36 3.06 -1.75 -4.48
C CYS A 36 1.91 -1.11 -5.31
N LEU A 37 0.93 -0.53 -4.61
CA LEU A 37 -0.30 -0.04 -5.23
C LEU A 37 -0.12 1.35 -5.82
N ARG A 38 -0.86 1.63 -6.89
CA ARG A 38 -1.17 3.00 -7.31
C ARG A 38 -2.16 3.62 -6.32
N ALA A 39 -2.12 4.94 -6.19
CA ALA A 39 -3.08 5.66 -5.35
C ALA A 39 -4.54 5.38 -5.73
N SER A 40 -4.84 5.20 -7.03
CA SER A 40 -6.18 4.85 -7.50
C SER A 40 -6.60 3.44 -7.07
N GLU A 41 -5.70 2.48 -7.10
CA GLU A 41 -5.99 1.09 -6.68
C GLU A 41 -6.29 1.06 -5.18
N LEU A 42 -5.48 1.74 -4.36
CA LEU A 42 -5.73 1.90 -2.93
C LEU A 42 -7.11 2.52 -2.64
N CYS A 43 -7.46 3.61 -3.34
CA CYS A 43 -8.72 4.31 -3.14
C CYS A 43 -9.96 3.52 -3.60
N SER A 44 -9.77 2.47 -4.41
CA SER A 44 -10.83 1.62 -4.93
C SER A 44 -11.03 0.34 -4.11
N LEU A 45 -10.18 0.06 -3.11
CA LEU A 45 -10.32 -1.11 -2.24
C LEU A 45 -11.57 -1.02 -1.38
N ASP A 46 -12.23 -2.16 -1.23
CA ASP A 46 -13.31 -2.40 -0.25
C ASP A 46 -12.87 -3.52 0.72
N ASP A 47 -13.57 -3.65 1.85
CA ASP A 47 -13.31 -4.69 2.86
C ASP A 47 -13.35 -6.10 2.25
N SER A 48 -14.18 -6.29 1.21
CA SER A 48 -14.34 -7.56 0.49
C SER A 48 -13.14 -7.95 -0.40
N ASP A 49 -12.19 -7.04 -0.60
CA ASP A 49 -10.97 -7.28 -1.38
C ASP A 49 -9.81 -7.80 -0.51
N LEU A 50 -9.92 -7.67 0.81
CA LEU A 50 -8.91 -8.08 1.77
C LEU A 50 -9.14 -9.51 2.27
N ASP A 51 -8.14 -10.36 2.08
CA ASP A 51 -8.07 -11.68 2.71
C ASP A 51 -6.86 -11.75 3.66
N LEU A 52 -7.13 -11.59 4.96
CA LEU A 52 -6.13 -11.66 6.02
C LEU A 52 -5.61 -13.09 6.27
N LYS A 53 -6.28 -14.14 5.78
CA LYS A 53 -5.78 -15.52 5.91
C LYS A 53 -4.68 -15.82 4.90
N SER A 54 -4.83 -15.31 3.69
CA SER A 54 -3.82 -15.43 2.63
C SER A 54 -2.89 -14.23 2.54
N LEU A 55 -3.08 -13.21 3.38
CA LEU A 55 -2.35 -11.93 3.37
C LEU A 55 -2.34 -11.31 1.97
N SER A 56 -3.53 -11.16 1.39
CA SER A 56 -3.67 -10.70 0.01
C SER A 56 -4.78 -9.67 -0.19
N LEU A 57 -4.61 -8.81 -1.19
CA LEU A 57 -5.60 -7.85 -1.67
C LEU A 57 -5.93 -8.14 -3.12
N ARG A 58 -7.22 -8.11 -3.45
CA ARG A 58 -7.70 -8.06 -4.84
C ARG A 58 -7.72 -6.60 -5.31
N VAL A 59 -7.10 -6.32 -6.45
CA VAL A 59 -7.00 -4.96 -7.02
C VAL A 59 -7.38 -4.93 -8.49
N GLU A 60 -7.98 -3.83 -8.93
CA GLU A 60 -8.31 -3.60 -10.33
C GLU A 60 -7.15 -2.91 -11.06
N GLY A 61 -6.49 -3.65 -11.95
CA GLY A 61 -5.42 -3.16 -12.80
C GLY A 61 -5.90 -2.56 -14.12
N LYS A 62 -4.93 -2.23 -14.99
CA LYS A 62 -5.19 -1.59 -16.28
C LYS A 62 -6.16 -2.41 -17.15
N GLY A 63 -7.22 -1.74 -17.61
CA GLY A 63 -8.22 -2.33 -18.51
C GLY A 63 -9.26 -3.19 -17.79
N GLY A 64 -9.49 -2.95 -16.50
CA GLY A 64 -10.48 -3.67 -15.69
C GLY A 64 -10.08 -5.09 -15.35
N LYS A 65 -8.77 -5.40 -15.38
CA LYS A 65 -8.27 -6.73 -15.06
C LYS A 65 -7.97 -6.82 -13.58
N GLU A 66 -8.57 -7.79 -12.90
CA GLU A 66 -8.24 -8.07 -11.51
C GLU A 66 -6.84 -8.69 -11.38
N ALA A 67 -6.16 -8.33 -10.30
CA ALA A 67 -4.92 -8.92 -9.86
C ALA A 67 -4.96 -9.18 -8.35
N ILE A 68 -4.15 -10.12 -7.90
CA ILE A 68 -3.91 -10.35 -6.47
C ILE A 68 -2.52 -9.82 -6.13
N VAL A 69 -2.43 -8.99 -5.10
CA VAL A 69 -1.17 -8.58 -4.49
C VAL A 69 -1.08 -9.16 -3.09
N TYR A 70 0.15 -9.46 -2.65
CA TYR A 70 0.39 -9.96 -1.30
C TYR A 70 0.93 -8.84 -0.42
N ILE A 71 0.51 -8.83 0.84
CA ILE A 71 0.97 -7.90 1.86
C ILE A 71 1.77 -8.63 2.93
N THR A 72 2.58 -7.89 3.67
CA THR A 72 3.36 -8.44 4.80
C THR A 72 2.48 -8.58 6.04
N ASP A 73 2.90 -9.43 6.98
CA ASP A 73 2.26 -9.53 8.31
C ASP A 73 2.18 -8.17 9.03
N ASP A 74 3.19 -7.32 8.87
CA ASP A 74 3.19 -5.99 9.51
C ASP A 74 2.12 -5.07 8.93
N CYS A 75 1.91 -5.12 7.61
CA CYS A 75 0.80 -4.43 6.96
C CYS A 75 -0.55 -5.00 7.41
N ALA A 76 -0.66 -6.32 7.55
CA ALA A 76 -1.89 -6.96 7.98
C ALA A 76 -2.27 -6.65 9.44
N LYS A 77 -1.29 -6.37 10.32
CA LYS A 77 -1.56 -6.00 11.72
C LYS A 77 -2.21 -4.62 11.89
N ILE A 78 -2.09 -3.74 10.90
CA ILE A 78 -2.65 -2.39 10.94
C ILE A 78 -3.98 -2.24 10.20
N LEU A 79 -4.35 -3.26 9.41
CA LEU A 79 -5.65 -3.40 8.73
C LEU A 79 -6.64 -4.09 9.66
#